data_AF-A0A1J6W3P2-F1
#
_entry.id   AF-A0A1J6W3P2-F1
#
_cell.length_a   1.000
_cell.length_b   1.000
_cell.length_c   1.000
_cell.angle_alpha   90.00
_cell.angle_beta   90.00
_cell.angle_gamma   90.00
#
_symmetry.space_group_name_H-M   'P 1'
#
loop_
_entity.id
_entity.type
_entity.pdbx_description
1 polymer ?
#
loop_
_entity_poly.entity_id
_entity_poly.type
_entity_poly.pdbx_seq_one_letter_code
_entity_poly.pdbx_strand_id
1 'polypeptide(L)'
;MGIDYRFNEWRVSGEKAEAWSPMAYRLLSKNATSEHLNGFRIGQMLYLHHIEGMSAKEIKHSPVGFGLNLTVINATLRGYKRKYMSVGVETIEAYDIAMYMIEHEPEVLERMYRVNISKN
;
A
#
# COMPACT_ATOMS: atom_id res chain seq x y z
N MET A 1 -10.97 46.25 8.29
CA MET A 1 -10.69 45.00 9.03
C MET A 1 -10.07 44.03 8.05
N GLY A 2 -8.75 43.88 8.07
CA GLY A 2 -8.01 43.02 7.14
C GLY A 2 -7.86 41.61 7.73
N ILE A 3 -8.13 40.60 6.90
CA ILE A 3 -7.94 39.19 7.24
C ILE A 3 -6.43 38.93 7.26
N ASP A 4 -5.88 38.55 8.41
CA ASP A 4 -4.47 38.16 8.58
C ASP A 4 -4.28 36.73 8.02
N TYR A 5 -3.80 36.63 6.78
CA TYR A 5 -3.49 35.36 6.12
C TYR A 5 -2.17 34.79 6.64
N ARG A 6 -2.18 34.20 7.84
CA ARG A 6 -1.07 33.35 8.32
C ARG A 6 -1.15 31.93 7.78
N PHE A 7 -1.43 31.80 6.50
CA PHE A 7 -1.54 30.52 5.81
C PHE A 7 -0.17 30.08 5.29
N ASN A 8 0.85 29.95 6.17
CA ASN A 8 2.09 29.22 5.89
C ASN A 8 3.11 29.15 7.07
N GLU A 9 2.68 29.31 8.33
CA GLU A 9 3.64 29.24 9.45
C GLU A 9 3.88 27.82 10.01
N TRP A 10 3.33 26.78 9.37
CA TRP A 10 3.60 25.39 9.75
C TRP A 10 4.62 24.76 8.81
N ARG A 11 5.85 24.68 9.31
CA ARG A 11 6.95 23.78 8.90
C ARG A 11 7.64 24.06 7.56
N VAL A 12 8.51 25.07 7.59
CA VAL A 12 9.84 24.94 6.96
C VAL A 12 10.73 24.17 7.94
N SER A 13 10.52 22.86 8.11
CA SER A 13 11.60 22.02 8.63
C SER A 13 12.59 21.86 7.47
N GLY A 14 13.85 22.25 7.66
CA GLY A 14 14.92 22.02 6.68
C GLY A 14 15.20 20.54 6.40
N GLU A 15 14.48 19.63 7.07
CA GLU A 15 14.35 18.23 6.66
C GLU A 15 13.46 18.18 5.42
N LYS A 16 14.08 17.99 4.26
CA LYS A 16 13.37 17.43 3.11
C LYS A 16 12.76 16.13 3.61
N ALA A 17 11.43 16.04 3.66
CA ALA A 17 10.78 14.74 3.78
C ALA A 17 11.45 13.85 2.71
N GLU A 18 12.06 12.74 3.12
CA GLU A 18 12.68 11.82 2.17
C GLU A 18 11.58 11.41 1.18
N ALA A 19 11.68 11.93 -0.04
CA ALA A 19 10.64 11.72 -1.03
C ALA A 19 10.53 10.22 -1.29
N TRP A 20 9.30 9.69 -1.24
CA TRP A 20 9.07 8.33 -1.69
C TRP A 20 9.42 8.21 -3.17
N SER A 21 9.74 6.99 -3.62
CA SER A 21 10.04 6.78 -5.03
C SER A 21 8.82 7.13 -5.90
N PRO A 22 9.01 7.51 -7.17
CA PRO A 22 7.90 7.72 -8.09
C PRO A 22 6.95 6.51 -8.18
N MET A 23 7.48 5.28 -8.00
CA MET A 23 6.65 4.07 -7.99
C MET A 23 5.77 3.98 -6.74
N ALA A 24 6.28 4.36 -5.57
CA ALA A 24 5.48 4.44 -4.35
C ALA A 24 4.28 5.39 -4.52
N TYR A 25 4.50 6.59 -5.08
CA TYR A 25 3.39 7.51 -5.35
C TYR A 25 2.39 6.95 -6.35
N ARG A 26 2.87 6.29 -7.41
CA ARG A 26 2.00 5.62 -8.38
C ARG A 26 1.18 4.51 -7.74
N LEU A 27 1.76 3.71 -6.85
CA LEU A 27 1.07 2.66 -6.11
C LEU A 27 -0.07 3.25 -5.25
N LEU A 28 0.21 4.32 -4.51
CA LEU A 28 -0.77 4.98 -3.65
C LEU A 28 -1.90 5.64 -4.44
N SER A 29 -1.63 6.09 -5.66
CA SER A 29 -2.63 6.70 -6.52
C SER A 29 -3.65 5.70 -7.09
N LYS A 30 -3.40 4.38 -6.98
CA LYS A 30 -4.31 3.36 -7.50
C LYS A 30 -5.47 3.13 -6.53
N ASN A 31 -6.68 3.48 -6.97
CA ASN A 31 -7.90 3.24 -6.23
C ASN A 31 -8.61 2.07 -6.89
N ALA A 32 -8.39 0.86 -6.37
CA ALA A 32 -9.11 -0.29 -6.88
C ALA A 32 -10.62 -0.11 -6.70
N THR A 33 -11.39 -0.71 -7.62
CA THR A 33 -12.84 -0.52 -7.80
C THR A 33 -13.71 -0.86 -6.59
N SER A 34 -13.14 -1.38 -5.51
CA SER A 34 -13.84 -1.63 -4.25
C SER A 34 -13.29 -0.74 -3.16
N GLU A 35 -14.15 -0.10 -2.36
CA GLU A 35 -13.75 0.73 -1.21
C GLU A 35 -12.81 0.03 -0.22
N HIS A 36 -12.82 -1.30 -0.22
CA HIS A 36 -12.02 -2.11 0.70
C HIS A 36 -10.65 -2.51 0.16
N LEU A 37 -10.34 -2.28 -1.12
CA LEU A 37 -9.08 -2.68 -1.74
C LEU A 37 -8.55 -1.51 -2.56
N ASN A 38 -7.39 -0.98 -2.18
CA ASN A 38 -6.69 0.08 -2.90
C ASN A 38 -5.20 -0.30 -3.04
N GLY A 39 -4.45 0.46 -3.83
CA GLY A 39 -3.04 0.16 -4.09
C GLY A 39 -2.19 0.14 -2.83
N PHE A 40 -2.48 1.01 -1.85
CA PHE A 40 -1.82 0.97 -0.54
C PHE A 40 -2.00 -0.38 0.16
N ARG A 41 -3.24 -0.87 0.24
CA ARG A 41 -3.58 -2.12 0.92
C ARG A 41 -3.05 -3.35 0.18
N ILE A 42 -3.04 -3.32 -1.16
CA ILE A 42 -2.42 -4.36 -1.99
C ILE A 42 -0.92 -4.42 -1.73
N GLY A 43 -0.23 -3.28 -1.80
CA GLY A 43 1.20 -3.21 -1.52
C GLY A 43 1.53 -3.66 -0.10
N GLN A 44 0.71 -3.30 0.88
CA GLN A 44 0.92 -3.71 2.27
C GLN A 44 0.75 -5.22 2.44
N MET A 45 -0.25 -5.85 1.80
CA MET A 45 -0.41 -7.31 1.86
C MET A 45 0.76 -8.04 1.21
N LEU A 46 1.28 -7.52 0.09
CA LEU A 46 2.41 -8.12 -0.61
C LEU A 46 3.72 -7.92 0.17
N TYR A 47 3.92 -6.75 0.79
CA TYR A 47 5.02 -6.50 1.73
C TYR A 47 5.00 -7.52 2.88
N LEU A 48 3.86 -7.66 3.56
CA LEU A 48 3.73 -8.60 4.69
C LEU A 48 4.00 -10.05 4.26
N HIS A 49 3.61 -10.42 3.04
CA HIS A 49 3.81 -11.79 2.56
C HIS A 49 5.24 -12.07 2.10
N HIS A 50 5.80 -11.21 1.25
CA HIS A 50 7.07 -11.46 0.56
C HIS A 50 8.28 -10.97 1.34
N ILE A 51 8.14 -9.94 2.19
CA ILE A 51 9.24 -9.39 2.97
C ILE A 51 9.17 -9.88 4.42
N GLU A 52 8.01 -9.77 5.08
CA GLU A 52 7.85 -10.23 6.48
C GLU A 52 7.52 -11.73 6.61
N GLY A 53 7.26 -12.44 5.49
CA GLY A 53 7.02 -13.88 5.49
C GLY A 53 5.67 -14.33 6.06
N MET A 54 4.71 -13.41 6.25
CA MET A 54 3.39 -13.74 6.79
C MET A 54 2.57 -14.58 5.82
N SER A 55 1.86 -15.57 6.35
CA SER A 55 0.87 -16.35 5.61
C SER A 55 -0.43 -15.57 5.36
N ALA A 56 -1.23 -16.00 4.38
CA ALA A 56 -2.54 -15.42 4.11
C ALA A 56 -3.48 -15.44 5.33
N LYS A 57 -3.35 -16.43 6.22
CA LYS A 57 -4.14 -16.52 7.45
C LYS A 57 -3.70 -15.47 8.47
N GLU A 58 -2.41 -15.27 8.65
CA GLU A 58 -1.89 -14.25 9.56
C GLU A 58 -2.25 -12.85 9.05
N ILE A 59 -2.12 -12.61 7.73
CA ILE A 59 -2.56 -11.36 7.11
C ILE A 59 -4.06 -11.14 7.35
N LYS A 60 -4.90 -12.17 7.24
CA LYS A 60 -6.33 -12.09 7.51
C LYS A 60 -6.66 -11.63 8.93
N HIS A 61 -5.82 -11.98 9.90
CA HIS A 61 -5.94 -11.57 11.31
C HIS A 61 -5.24 -10.24 11.62
N SER A 62 -4.43 -9.71 10.71
CA SER A 62 -3.81 -8.39 10.84
C SER A 62 -4.81 -7.24 10.54
N PRO A 63 -4.51 -6.00 10.97
CA PRO A 63 -5.29 -4.82 10.59
C PRO A 63 -5.45 -4.67 9.06
N VAL A 64 -4.44 -5.11 8.30
CA VAL A 64 -4.43 -5.04 6.84
C VAL A 64 -5.46 -5.99 6.21
N GLY A 65 -5.67 -7.17 6.78
CA GLY A 65 -6.64 -8.15 6.27
C GLY A 65 -8.03 -8.06 6.89
N PHE A 66 -8.23 -7.18 7.88
CA PHE A 66 -9.52 -7.03 8.56
C PHE A 66 -10.64 -6.63 7.57
N GLY A 67 -11.75 -7.37 7.57
CA GLY A 67 -12.85 -7.15 6.61
C GLY A 67 -12.63 -7.72 5.20
N LEU A 68 -11.45 -8.23 4.83
CA LEU A 68 -11.22 -8.86 3.52
C LEU A 68 -11.52 -10.37 3.55
N ASN A 69 -12.17 -10.93 2.53
CA ASN A 69 -12.32 -12.38 2.44
C ASN A 69 -10.95 -13.03 2.22
N LEU A 70 -10.69 -14.18 2.84
CA LEU A 70 -9.46 -14.96 2.66
C LEU A 70 -9.21 -15.31 1.17
N THR A 71 -10.28 -15.46 0.39
CA THR A 71 -10.21 -15.65 -1.06
C THR A 71 -9.59 -14.44 -1.77
N VAL A 72 -9.91 -13.21 -1.34
CA VAL A 72 -9.34 -11.96 -1.89
C VAL A 72 -7.88 -11.84 -1.52
N ILE A 73 -7.51 -12.12 -0.26
CA ILE A 73 -6.11 -12.11 0.18
C ILE A 73 -5.30 -13.09 -0.67
N ASN A 74 -5.76 -14.34 -0.80
CA ASN A 74 -5.10 -15.34 -1.64
C ASN A 74 -5.04 -14.93 -3.13
N ALA A 75 -6.05 -14.24 -3.64
CA ALA A 75 -6.05 -13.72 -5.00
C ALA A 75 -4.93 -12.68 -5.20
N THR A 76 -4.81 -11.74 -4.25
CA THR A 76 -3.77 -10.71 -4.24
C THR A 76 -2.38 -11.34 -4.19
N LEU A 77 -2.14 -12.28 -3.26
CA LEU A 77 -0.83 -12.93 -3.13
C LEU A 77 -0.43 -13.77 -4.35
N ARG A 78 -1.42 -14.24 -5.13
CA ARG A 78 -1.19 -15.07 -6.33
C ARG A 78 -1.20 -14.28 -7.65
N GLY A 79 -1.40 -12.97 -7.60
CA GLY A 79 -1.42 -12.10 -8.79
C GLY A 79 -2.65 -12.29 -9.68
N TYR A 80 -3.82 -12.56 -9.09
CA TYR A 80 -5.11 -12.57 -9.79
C TYR A 80 -5.23 -13.50 -11.02
N LYS A 81 -4.40 -14.56 -11.13
CA LYS A 81 -4.35 -15.48 -12.28
C LYS A 81 -5.73 -16.05 -12.66
N ARG A 82 -6.29 -15.57 -13.79
CA ARG A 82 -7.45 -16.07 -14.60
C ARG A 82 -8.78 -16.40 -13.91
N LYS A 83 -8.84 -16.74 -12.61
CA LYS A 83 -10.06 -17.14 -11.89
C LYS A 83 -10.80 -15.96 -11.24
N TYR A 84 -10.14 -14.81 -11.11
CA TYR A 84 -10.69 -13.61 -10.49
C TYR A 84 -11.08 -12.61 -11.60
N MET A 85 -11.97 -13.02 -12.50
CA MET A 85 -12.30 -12.34 -13.77
C MET A 85 -13.04 -10.99 -13.65
N SER A 86 -13.21 -10.45 -12.45
CA SER A 86 -13.85 -9.14 -12.21
C SER A 86 -12.95 -8.18 -11.43
N VAL A 87 -11.64 -8.30 -11.59
CA VAL A 87 -10.67 -7.42 -10.94
C VAL A 87 -10.36 -6.26 -11.91
N GLY A 88 -10.61 -5.03 -11.49
CA GLY A 88 -10.40 -3.85 -12.32
C GLY A 88 -8.93 -3.64 -12.66
N VAL A 89 -8.66 -3.03 -13.82
CA VAL A 89 -7.31 -2.77 -14.37
C VAL A 89 -6.39 -2.10 -13.33
N GLU A 90 -6.91 -1.13 -12.56
CA GLU A 90 -6.13 -0.45 -11.52
C GLU A 90 -5.59 -1.37 -10.43
N THR A 91 -6.31 -2.46 -10.12
CA THR A 91 -5.89 -3.44 -9.11
C THR A 91 -4.72 -4.27 -9.62
N ILE A 92 -4.74 -4.62 -10.91
CA ILE A 92 -3.68 -5.38 -11.56
C ILE A 92 -2.44 -4.49 -11.66
N GLU A 93 -2.59 -3.24 -12.09
CA GLU A 93 -1.48 -2.28 -12.11
C GLU A 93 -0.89 -2.05 -10.71
N ALA A 94 -1.73 -1.95 -9.68
CA ALA A 94 -1.26 -1.83 -8.30
C ALA A 94 -0.45 -3.06 -7.86
N TYR A 95 -0.89 -4.27 -8.23
CA TYR A 95 -0.15 -5.50 -7.99
C TYR A 95 1.22 -5.47 -8.69
N ASP A 96 1.24 -5.12 -9.98
CA ASP A 96 2.47 -5.09 -10.77
C ASP A 96 3.47 -4.06 -10.23
N ILE A 97 3.00 -2.87 -9.84
CA ILE A 97 3.86 -1.84 -9.22
C ILE A 97 4.39 -2.31 -7.87
N ALA A 98 3.53 -2.92 -7.04
CA ALA A 98 3.96 -3.42 -5.74
C ALA A 98 4.99 -4.55 -5.86
N MET A 99 4.80 -5.48 -6.82
CA MET A 99 5.77 -6.53 -7.10
C MET A 99 7.09 -5.96 -7.62
N TYR A 100 7.05 -4.98 -8.52
CA TYR A 100 8.25 -4.26 -8.97
C TYR A 100 9.01 -3.65 -7.80
N MET A 101 8.30 -2.99 -6.88
CA MET A 101 8.92 -2.40 -5.69
C MET A 101 9.48 -3.45 -4.73
N ILE A 102 8.87 -4.63 -4.61
CA ILE A 102 9.42 -5.73 -3.80
C ILE A 102 10.77 -6.20 -4.37
N GLU A 103 10.87 -6.29 -5.69
CA GLU A 103 12.07 -6.79 -6.37
C GLU A 103 13.20 -5.74 -6.43
N HIS A 104 12.86 -4.44 -6.52
CA HIS A 104 13.84 -3.39 -6.82
C HIS A 104 13.98 -2.30 -5.76
N GLU A 105 12.96 -2.07 -4.94
CA GLU A 105 12.92 -0.98 -3.95
C GLU A 105 12.33 -1.43 -2.59
N PRO A 106 12.74 -2.58 -2.01
CA PRO A 106 12.11 -3.12 -0.80
C PRO A 106 12.27 -2.19 0.41
N GLU A 107 13.34 -1.39 0.47
CA GLU A 107 13.58 -0.41 1.54
C GLU A 107 12.58 0.76 1.50
N VAL A 108 12.03 1.06 0.31
CA VAL A 108 10.95 2.05 0.17
C VAL A 108 9.67 1.48 0.78
N LEU A 109 9.34 0.21 0.48
CA LEU A 109 8.18 -0.46 1.05
C LEU A 109 8.29 -0.60 2.58
N GLU A 110 9.46 -0.96 3.08
CA GLU A 110 9.72 -1.00 4.52
C GLU A 110 9.49 0.37 5.15
N ARG A 111 10.03 1.46 4.59
CA ARG A 111 9.76 2.82 5.08
C ARG A 111 8.27 3.19 5.01
N MET A 112 7.56 2.78 3.98
CA MET A 112 6.13 3.06 3.82
C MET A 112 5.25 2.32 4.85
N TYR A 113 5.55 1.05 5.12
CA TYR A 113 4.65 0.17 5.87
C TYR A 113 5.09 -0.11 7.31
N ARG A 114 6.39 -0.06 7.62
CA ARG A 114 6.90 -0.29 8.97
C ARG A 114 6.47 0.81 9.96
N VAL A 115 6.20 2.02 9.47
CA VAL A 115 5.59 3.11 10.26
C VAL A 115 4.20 2.73 10.79
N ASN A 116 3.47 1.85 10.08
CA ASN A 116 2.14 1.37 10.49
C ASN A 116 2.17 0.11 11.37
N ILE A 117 3.35 -0.49 11.61
CA ILE A 117 3.53 -1.69 12.46
C ILE A 117 4.04 -1.31 13.86
N SER A 118 4.45 -0.05 14.06
CA SER A 118 4.86 0.44 15.38
C SER A 118 3.67 0.53 16.35
N LYS A 119 3.58 -0.53 17.18
CA LYS A 119 2.90 -0.65 18.49
C LYS A 119 1.40 -0.89 18.48
N ASN A 120 1.04 -2.17 18.54
CA ASN A 120 0.10 -2.69 19.54
C ASN A 120 0.64 -4.01 20.09
#